data_AF-A0A914GT88-F1
#
_entry.id   AF-A0A914GT88-F1
#
_cell.length_a   1.000
_cell.length_b   1.000
_cell.length_c   1.000
_cell.angle_alpha   90.00
_cell.angle_beta   90.00
_cell.angle_gamma   90.00
#
_symmetry.space_group_name_H-M   'P 1'
#
loop_
_entity.id
_entity.type
_entity.pdbx_description
1 polymer ?
#
loop_
_entity_poly.entity_id
_entity_poly.type
_entity_poly.pdbx_seq_one_letter_code
_entity_poly.pdbx_strand_id
1 'polypeptide(L)'
;MVLVSEFCAQLLSCQTKSLRDRLNHPEDRVLALNSVTGRKVRTTYKDRNGMNKTFFVGGITTKGAAFTPAYGRLCKPYNVNIAAHFYARHRIRIHLPYVPCIIERFPSGGEDRFYPMELLELVEDEASTNWIGRMFKEIDTTQQRASSSSTTDSALNFRIDEEDEENTGRDECSQPTYTCW
;
A
#
# COMPACT_ATOMS: atom_id res chain seq x y z
N MET A 1 -0.30 -20.27 0.06
CA MET A 1 -0.07 -19.21 1.06
C MET A 1 0.80 -18.17 0.39
N VAL A 2 0.28 -16.97 0.15
CA VAL A 2 0.94 -15.92 -0.62
C VAL A 2 1.06 -14.68 0.25
N LEU A 3 2.28 -14.16 0.43
CA LEU A 3 2.49 -12.91 1.14
C LEU A 3 1.99 -11.74 0.32
N VAL A 4 1.46 -10.71 0.97
CA VAL A 4 1.00 -9.50 0.27
C VAL A 4 2.15 -8.84 -0.51
N SER A 5 3.36 -8.84 0.05
CA SER A 5 4.56 -8.34 -0.64
C SER A 5 4.89 -9.12 -1.93
N GLU A 6 4.78 -10.45 -1.90
CA GLU A 6 5.02 -11.31 -3.07
C GLU A 6 3.91 -11.14 -4.11
N PHE A 7 2.66 -11.05 -3.66
CA PHE A 7 1.51 -10.78 -4.54
C PHE A 7 1.68 -9.46 -5.29
N CYS A 8 2.03 -8.37 -4.60
CA CYS A 8 2.26 -7.07 -5.24
C CYS A 8 3.47 -7.11 -6.19
N ALA A 9 4.53 -7.84 -5.83
CA ALA A 9 5.70 -8.00 -6.70
C ALA A 9 5.34 -8.73 -8.01
N GLN A 10 4.54 -9.81 -7.92
CA GLN A 10 4.03 -10.54 -9.08
C GLN A 10 3.09 -9.68 -9.94
N LEU A 11 2.15 -8.97 -9.32
CA LEU A 11 1.23 -8.07 -10.02
C LEU A 11 1.97 -7.01 -10.86
N LEU A 12 3.05 -6.44 -10.30
CA LEU A 12 3.86 -5.42 -10.95
C LEU A 12 5.00 -6.00 -11.80
N SER A 13 5.04 -7.32 -12.00
CA SER A 13 6.08 -8.03 -12.76
C SER A 13 7.50 -7.66 -12.33
N CYS A 14 7.74 -7.57 -11.02
CA CYS A 14 9.02 -7.19 -10.45
C CYS A 14 9.47 -8.14 -9.34
N GLN A 15 10.74 -8.05 -8.96
CA GLN A 15 11.24 -8.77 -7.79
C GLN A 15 10.83 -8.05 -6.50
N THR A 16 10.60 -8.80 -5.41
CA THR A 16 10.26 -8.25 -4.09
C THR A 16 11.26 -7.19 -3.60
N LYS A 17 12.54 -7.31 -3.98
CA LYS A 17 13.59 -6.33 -3.64
C LYS A 17 13.38 -4.97 -4.33
N SER A 18 12.82 -4.95 -5.53
CA SER A 18 12.53 -3.75 -6.33
C SER A 18 11.12 -3.21 -6.11
N LEU A 19 10.31 -3.88 -5.28
CA LEU A 19 8.91 -3.55 -5.04
C LEU A 19 8.73 -2.11 -4.53
N ARG A 20 9.66 -1.62 -3.71
CA ARG A 20 9.65 -0.23 -3.25
C ARG A 20 9.64 0.75 -4.42
N ASP A 21 10.54 0.56 -5.37
CA ASP A 21 10.75 1.51 -6.46
C ASP A 21 9.53 1.54 -7.38
N ARG A 22 8.93 0.37 -7.64
CA ARG A 22 7.65 0.27 -8.35
C ARG A 22 6.52 0.95 -7.59
N LEU A 23 6.35 0.67 -6.30
CA LEU A 23 5.27 1.30 -5.50
C LEU A 23 5.46 2.80 -5.22
N ASN A 24 6.65 3.37 -5.51
CA ASN A 24 6.83 4.82 -5.51
C ASN A 24 6.15 5.47 -6.73
N HIS A 25 6.09 4.77 -7.87
CA HIS A 25 5.33 5.23 -9.03
C HIS A 25 3.83 5.30 -8.69
N PRO A 26 3.18 6.45 -8.90
CA PRO A 26 1.77 6.62 -8.56
C PRO A 26 0.83 5.60 -9.24
N GLU A 27 1.05 5.31 -10.52
CA GLU A 27 0.23 4.39 -11.30
C GLU A 27 0.31 2.95 -10.77
N ASP A 28 1.53 2.45 -10.56
CA ASP A 28 1.78 1.14 -9.95
C ASP A 28 1.19 1.03 -8.55
N ARG A 29 1.29 2.09 -7.75
CA ARG A 29 0.72 2.13 -6.40
C ARG A 29 -0.80 2.07 -6.44
N VAL A 30 -1.44 2.78 -7.38
CA VAL A 30 -2.90 2.73 -7.57
C VAL A 30 -3.33 1.34 -8.04
N LEU A 31 -2.59 0.74 -8.98
CA LEU A 31 -2.85 -0.63 -9.45
C LEU A 31 -2.77 -1.65 -8.31
N ALA A 32 -1.70 -1.57 -7.50
CA ALA A 32 -1.53 -2.42 -6.33
C ALA A 32 -2.64 -2.19 -5.30
N LEU A 33 -2.96 -0.92 -5.01
CA LEU A 33 -4.01 -0.53 -4.08
C LEU A 33 -5.37 -1.12 -4.48
N ASN A 34 -5.78 -0.94 -5.73
CA ASN A 34 -7.04 -1.47 -6.25
C ASN A 34 -7.10 -2.99 -6.19
N SER A 35 -5.95 -3.64 -6.38
CA SER A 35 -5.86 -5.10 -6.35
C SER A 35 -5.92 -5.68 -4.94
N VAL A 36 -5.44 -4.97 -3.91
CA VAL A 36 -5.43 -5.48 -2.52
C VAL A 36 -6.58 -4.97 -1.65
N THR A 37 -7.14 -3.80 -1.95
CA THR A 37 -8.18 -3.18 -1.11
C THR A 37 -9.43 -4.05 -1.05
N GLY A 38 -10.00 -4.18 0.14
CA GLY A 38 -11.17 -5.04 0.40
C GLY A 38 -10.84 -6.53 0.52
N ARG A 39 -9.59 -6.95 0.28
CA ARG A 39 -9.18 -8.34 0.49
C ARG A 39 -8.94 -8.64 1.96
N LYS A 40 -9.22 -9.88 2.34
CA LYS A 40 -8.95 -10.41 3.66
C LYS A 40 -7.49 -10.84 3.77
N VAL A 41 -6.81 -10.36 4.79
CA VAL A 41 -5.41 -10.69 5.09
C VAL A 41 -5.28 -11.21 6.50
N ARG A 42 -4.29 -12.09 6.71
CA ARG A 42 -3.94 -12.66 8.00
C ARG A 42 -2.49 -12.33 8.32
N THR A 43 -2.23 -11.96 9.57
CA THR A 43 -0.87 -11.76 10.07
C THR A 43 -0.10 -13.08 10.12
N THR A 44 1.18 -13.06 9.76
CA THR A 44 2.06 -14.24 9.82
C THR A 44 2.61 -14.50 11.22
N TYR A 45 2.51 -13.51 12.10
CA TYR A 45 2.95 -13.56 13.49
C TYR A 45 1.75 -13.65 14.44
N LYS A 46 2.03 -14.08 15.68
CA LYS A 46 1.03 -14.13 16.75
C LYS A 46 1.02 -12.82 17.52
N ASP A 47 -0.18 -12.27 17.74
CA ASP A 47 -0.38 -11.14 18.64
C ASP A 47 -0.15 -11.54 20.10
N ARG A 48 -0.26 -10.58 21.04
CA ARG A 48 -0.16 -10.85 22.49
C ARG A 48 -1.10 -11.94 22.99
N ASN A 49 -2.22 -12.15 22.30
CA ASN A 49 -3.22 -13.15 22.64
C ASN A 49 -2.89 -14.54 22.03
N GLY A 50 -1.73 -14.69 21.39
CA GLY A 50 -1.31 -15.95 20.76
C GLY A 50 -2.00 -16.27 19.43
N MET A 51 -2.86 -15.38 18.94
CA MET A 51 -3.66 -15.56 17.72
C MET A 51 -3.09 -14.76 16.56
N ASN A 52 -3.24 -15.31 15.34
CA ASN A 52 -2.99 -14.59 14.10
C ASN A 52 -4.20 -13.72 13.80
N LYS A 53 -4.03 -12.41 13.85
CA LYS A 53 -5.07 -11.45 13.51
C LYS A 53 -5.42 -11.55 12.03
N THR A 54 -6.72 -11.48 11.73
CA THR A 54 -7.26 -11.40 10.36
C THR A 54 -8.07 -10.12 10.22
N PHE A 55 -7.94 -9.41 9.11
CA PHE A 55 -8.62 -8.14 8.85
C PHE A 55 -8.74 -7.87 7.34
N PHE A 56 -9.48 -6.82 6.97
CA PHE A 56 -9.61 -6.38 5.57
C PHE A 56 -8.67 -5.22 5.27
N VAL A 57 -8.04 -5.26 4.09
CA VAL A 57 -7.17 -4.19 3.64
C VAL A 57 -8.00 -2.93 3.34
N GLY A 58 -7.72 -1.85 4.07
CA GLY A 58 -8.32 -0.53 3.86
C GLY A 58 -7.46 0.41 2.99
N GLY A 59 -6.19 0.08 2.76
CA GLY A 59 -5.33 0.80 1.83
C GLY A 59 -3.85 0.47 1.94
N ILE A 60 -3.02 1.29 1.27
CA ILE A 60 -1.56 1.20 1.26
C ILE A 60 -0.98 2.57 1.63
N THR A 61 0.06 2.60 2.47
CA THR A 61 0.75 3.85 2.84
C THR A 61 1.61 4.40 1.71
N THR A 62 1.93 5.69 1.73
CA THR A 62 2.87 6.28 0.77
C THR A 62 4.33 6.06 1.15
N LYS A 63 4.61 5.83 2.44
CA LYS A 63 5.94 5.61 3.00
C LYS A 63 6.07 4.19 3.56
N GLY A 64 7.29 3.67 3.57
CA GLY A 64 7.58 2.36 4.15
C GLY A 64 7.63 2.33 5.67
N ALA A 65 7.69 1.11 6.24
CA ALA A 65 7.68 0.86 7.68
C ALA A 65 8.77 1.60 8.49
N ALA A 66 9.91 1.93 7.90
CA ALA A 66 10.98 2.70 8.52
C ALA A 66 10.64 4.18 8.73
N PHE A 67 9.68 4.71 7.97
CA PHE A 67 9.34 6.14 7.95
C PHE A 67 7.90 6.42 8.39
N THR A 68 7.05 5.40 8.43
CA THR A 68 5.67 5.53 8.89
C THR A 68 5.63 5.43 10.42
N PRO A 69 4.96 6.38 11.11
CA PRO A 69 4.82 6.33 12.56
C PRO A 69 4.01 5.11 12.98
N ALA A 70 4.42 4.48 14.07
CA ALA A 70 3.70 3.35 14.65
C ALA A 70 2.40 3.81 15.32
N TYR A 71 1.38 2.96 15.27
CA TYR A 71 0.06 3.19 15.85
C TYR A 71 0.01 2.80 17.33
N GLY A 72 -0.98 3.34 18.04
CA GLY A 72 -1.29 3.02 19.43
C GLY A 72 -0.85 4.08 20.43
N ARG A 73 -1.44 3.99 21.63
CA ARG A 73 -1.20 4.90 22.77
C ARG A 73 0.20 4.71 23.34
N LEU A 74 1.21 5.25 22.67
CA LEU A 74 2.52 5.46 23.29
C LEU A 74 2.36 6.56 24.32
N CYS A 75 2.73 6.31 25.59
CA CYS A 75 2.50 7.24 26.71
C CYS A 75 3.19 8.61 26.55
N LYS A 76 4.01 8.79 25.52
CA LYS A 76 4.65 10.04 25.10
C LYS A 76 4.74 10.02 23.56
N PRO A 77 4.81 11.18 22.87
CA PRO A 77 5.04 11.25 21.44
C PRO A 77 6.47 10.81 21.12
N TYR A 78 6.73 9.52 21.22
CA TYR A 78 7.93 8.94 20.65
C TYR A 78 7.67 8.73 19.17
N ASN A 79 8.52 9.30 18.33
CA ASN A 79 8.56 9.06 16.87
C ASN A 79 9.06 7.63 16.59
N VAL A 80 8.39 6.62 17.15
CA VAL A 80 8.68 5.22 16.88
C VAL A 80 8.06 4.88 15.54
N ASN A 81 8.89 4.46 14.59
CA ASN A 81 8.39 3.96 13.32
C ASN A 81 7.87 2.52 13.45
N ILE A 82 7.08 2.07 12.48
CA ILE A 82 6.51 0.72 12.47
C ILE A 82 7.61 -0.35 12.58
N ALA A 83 8.72 -0.20 11.85
CA ALA A 83 9.81 -1.19 11.89
C ALA A 83 10.37 -1.38 13.32
N ALA A 84 10.61 -0.27 14.04
CA ALA A 84 11.06 -0.27 15.42
C ALA A 84 9.98 -0.83 16.37
N HIS A 85 8.71 -0.51 16.12
CA HIS A 85 7.59 -1.07 16.90
C HIS A 85 7.56 -2.60 16.82
N PHE A 86 7.66 -3.16 15.62
CA PHE A 86 7.66 -4.61 15.41
C PHE A 86 8.88 -5.29 16.03
N TYR A 87 10.06 -4.65 15.95
CA TYR A 87 11.25 -5.16 16.63
C TYR A 87 11.10 -5.16 18.15
N ALA A 88 10.67 -4.04 18.74
CA ALA A 88 10.56 -3.90 20.19
C ALA A 88 9.45 -4.77 20.79
N ARG A 89 8.28 -4.81 20.15
CA ARG A 89 7.08 -5.48 20.67
C ARG A 89 7.01 -6.97 20.32
N HIS A 90 7.34 -7.31 19.08
CA HIS A 90 7.16 -8.66 18.54
C HIS A 90 8.47 -9.42 18.37
N ARG A 91 9.63 -8.77 18.57
CA ARG A 91 10.97 -9.32 18.30
C ARG A 91 11.14 -9.73 16.83
N ILE A 92 10.44 -9.04 15.93
CA ILE A 92 10.49 -9.29 14.49
C ILE A 92 11.33 -8.21 13.83
N ARG A 93 12.37 -8.61 13.10
CA ARG A 93 13.14 -7.71 12.27
C ARG A 93 12.49 -7.65 10.87
N ILE A 94 12.08 -6.46 10.48
CA ILE A 94 11.49 -6.20 9.16
C ILE A 94 12.60 -6.26 8.09
N HIS A 95 12.46 -7.11 7.07
CA HIS A 95 13.41 -7.28 5.97
C HIS A 95 13.18 -6.29 4.83
N LEU A 96 11.93 -5.86 4.65
CA LEU A 96 11.52 -4.88 3.65
C LEU A 96 11.08 -3.54 4.29
N PRO A 97 11.94 -2.87 5.08
CA PRO A 97 11.53 -1.73 5.91
C PRO A 97 11.14 -0.49 5.10
N TYR A 98 11.54 -0.42 3.82
CA TYR A 98 11.23 0.71 2.95
C TYR A 98 10.04 0.49 2.02
N VAL A 99 9.50 -0.73 1.99
CA VAL A 99 8.27 -1.04 1.24
C VAL A 99 7.07 -0.48 2.01
N PRO A 100 6.08 0.12 1.32
CA PRO A 100 4.82 0.54 1.92
C PRO A 100 4.15 -0.49 2.83
N CYS A 101 3.36 0.00 3.77
CA CYS A 101 2.58 -0.79 4.70
C CYS A 101 1.12 -0.88 4.23
N ILE A 102 0.44 -1.92 4.69
CA ILE A 102 -1.01 -2.09 4.57
C ILE A 102 -1.70 -1.35 5.70
N ILE A 103 -2.81 -0.67 5.36
CA ILE A 103 -3.65 0.07 6.30
C ILE A 103 -4.87 -0.78 6.63
N GLU A 104 -5.13 -0.97 7.92
CA GLU A 104 -6.41 -1.42 8.45
C GLU A 104 -7.19 -0.19 8.92
N ARG A 105 -8.32 0.11 8.26
CA ARG A 105 -9.17 1.25 8.58
C ARG A 105 -10.28 0.86 9.55
N PHE A 106 -10.49 1.65 10.58
CA PHE A 106 -11.56 1.44 11.56
C PHE A 106 -12.72 2.41 11.32
N PRO A 107 -13.95 1.92 11.04
CA PRO A 107 -15.08 2.78 10.70
C PRO A 107 -15.59 3.64 11.86
N SER A 108 -15.28 3.27 13.10
CA SER A 108 -15.84 3.90 14.31
C SER A 108 -14.98 5.03 14.90
N GLY A 109 -14.18 5.72 14.08
CA GLY A 109 -13.25 6.76 14.54
C GLY A 109 -12.05 6.21 15.33
N GLY A 110 -11.74 4.92 15.16
CA GLY A 110 -10.53 4.33 15.72
C GLY A 110 -9.29 4.76 14.93
N GLU A 111 -8.13 4.74 15.58
CA GLU A 111 -6.85 4.98 14.91
C GLU A 111 -6.56 3.87 13.88
N ASP A 112 -6.20 4.28 12.67
CA ASP A 112 -5.72 3.39 11.62
C ASP A 112 -4.51 2.59 12.11
N ARG A 113 -4.44 1.32 11.72
CA ARG A 113 -3.30 0.44 12.02
C ARG A 113 -2.53 0.11 10.77
N PHE A 114 -1.23 -0.03 10.92
CA PHE A 114 -0.30 -0.13 9.80
C PHE A 114 0.57 -1.38 9.90
N TYR A 115 0.51 -2.25 8.89
CA TYR A 115 1.16 -3.55 8.93
C TYR A 115 2.18 -3.67 7.78
N PRO A 116 3.43 -4.08 8.04
CA PRO A 116 4.39 -4.36 6.96
C PRO A 116 3.85 -5.44 6.01
N MET A 117 3.97 -5.22 4.69
CA MET A 117 3.45 -6.15 3.67
C MET A 117 4.03 -7.57 3.75
N GLU A 118 5.25 -7.72 4.28
CA GLU A 118 5.91 -9.03 4.46
C GLU A 118 5.37 -9.82 5.66
N LEU A 119 4.57 -9.20 6.52
CA LEU A 119 3.97 -9.84 7.70
C LEU A 119 2.49 -10.19 7.50
N LEU A 120 2.02 -10.13 6.25
CA LEU A 120 0.64 -10.37 5.89
C LEU A 120 0.54 -11.42 4.79
N GLU A 121 -0.33 -12.39 5.00
CA GLU A 121 -0.76 -13.39 4.02
C GLU A 121 -2.14 -13.00 3.47
N LEU A 122 -2.33 -13.16 2.18
CA LEU A 122 -3.67 -13.14 1.60
C LEU A 122 -4.43 -14.39 2.05
N VAL A 123 -5.64 -14.19 2.57
CA VAL A 123 -6.58 -15.27 2.86
C VAL A 123 -7.37 -15.52 1.58
N GLU A 124 -7.13 -16.65 0.93
CA GLU A 124 -7.93 -17.08 -0.22
C GLU A 124 -9.31 -17.51 0.30
N ASP A 125 -10.37 -16.86 -0.18
CA ASP A 125 -11.72 -17.39 -0.01
C ASP A 125 -11.86 -18.58 -0.96
N GLU A 126 -12.30 -19.74 -0.45
CA GLU A 126 -12.41 -21.01 -1.20
C GLU A 126 -13.24 -20.88 -2.49
N ALA A 127 -14.16 -19.92 -2.55
CA ALA A 127 -14.97 -19.61 -3.74
C ALA A 127 -14.20 -18.94 -4.89
N SER A 128 -12.97 -18.48 -4.64
CA SER A 128 -12.24 -17.59 -5.54
C SER A 128 -11.05 -18.23 -6.25
N THR A 129 -10.72 -19.50 -6.02
CA THR A 129 -9.51 -20.23 -6.49
C THR A 129 -9.11 -20.04 -7.98
N ASN A 130 -9.99 -19.53 -8.84
CA ASN A 130 -9.71 -19.18 -10.24
C ASN A 130 -9.32 -17.70 -10.49
N TRP A 131 -9.25 -16.83 -9.47
CA TRP A 131 -9.05 -15.38 -9.65
C TRP A 131 -7.61 -15.02 -10.01
N ILE A 132 -6.63 -15.70 -9.40
CA ILE A 132 -5.20 -15.54 -9.68
C ILE A 132 -4.97 -15.78 -11.18
N GLY A 133 -5.41 -16.93 -11.70
CA GLY A 133 -5.28 -17.25 -13.13
C GLY A 133 -6.07 -16.33 -14.08
N ARG A 134 -7.16 -15.71 -13.62
CA ARG A 134 -7.97 -14.77 -14.42
C ARG A 134 -7.34 -13.39 -14.52
N MET A 135 -6.80 -12.85 -13.42
CA MET A 135 -6.08 -11.57 -13.44
C MET A 135 -4.84 -11.63 -14.34
N PHE A 136 -4.10 -12.74 -14.31
CA PHE A 136 -2.88 -12.87 -15.14
C PHE A 136 -3.18 -13.10 -16.62
N LYS A 137 -4.32 -13.71 -16.98
CA LYS A 137 -4.75 -13.81 -18.39
C LYS A 137 -5.04 -12.44 -19.02
N GLU A 138 -5.58 -11.49 -18.27
CA GLU A 138 -5.87 -10.15 -18.81
C GLU A 138 -4.61 -9.31 -19.04
N ILE A 139 -3.57 -9.47 -18.20
CA ILE A 139 -2.30 -8.74 -18.34
C ILE A 139 -1.59 -9.14 -19.64
N ASP A 140 -1.51 -10.44 -19.96
CA ASP A 140 -0.90 -10.92 -21.21
C ASP A 140 -1.70 -10.48 -22.46
N THR A 141 -3.03 -10.44 -22.37
CA THR A 141 -3.90 -10.05 -23.49
C THR A 141 -3.75 -8.56 -23.82
N THR A 142 -3.44 -7.72 -22.82
CA THR A 142 -3.28 -6.28 -23.00
C THR A 142 -1.92 -5.93 -23.62
N GLN A 143 -0.86 -6.69 -23.32
CA GLN A 143 0.44 -6.53 -24.01
C GLN A 143 0.43 -7.06 -25.45
N GLN A 144 -0.37 -8.09 -25.75
CA GLN A 144 -0.50 -8.57 -27.14
C GLN A 144 -1.22 -7.57 -28.06
N ARG A 145 -2.17 -6.78 -27.55
CA ARG A 145 -2.84 -5.74 -28.35
C ARG A 145 -1.95 -4.53 -28.69
N ALA A 146 -0.94 -4.24 -27.88
CA ALA A 146 0.03 -3.17 -28.17
C ALA A 146 1.04 -3.56 -29.27
N SER A 147 1.08 -4.85 -29.66
CA SER A 147 2.04 -5.39 -30.63
C SER A 147 1.46 -5.60 -32.03
N SER A 148 0.18 -5.25 -32.26
CA SER A 148 -0.54 -5.57 -33.50
C SER A 148 -1.30 -4.39 -34.11
N SER A 149 -0.68 -3.21 -34.15
CA SER A 149 -1.13 -2.13 -35.03
C SER A 149 0.04 -1.29 -35.52
N SER A 150 0.71 -1.77 -36.56
CA SER A 150 1.54 -0.93 -37.42
C SER A 150 0.69 -0.34 -38.56
N THR A 151 0.90 0.96 -38.82
CA THR A 151 0.56 1.76 -40.04
C THR A 151 -0.94 2.02 -40.29
N THR A 152 -1.44 3.24 -40.51
CA THR A 152 -0.93 4.39 -41.29
C THR A 152 -1.46 5.77 -40.81
N ASP A 153 -0.69 6.81 -41.14
CA ASP A 153 -0.96 8.27 -41.22
C ASP A 153 -2.37 8.84 -41.02
N SER A 154 -2.47 9.94 -40.26
CA SER A 154 -2.89 11.25 -40.79
C SER A 154 -2.71 12.39 -39.77
N ALA A 155 -2.52 13.58 -40.33
CA ALA A 155 -1.92 14.79 -39.76
C ALA A 155 -2.86 15.73 -38.95
N LEU A 156 -2.23 16.68 -38.23
CA LEU A 156 -2.69 18.02 -37.77
C LEU A 156 -3.74 18.04 -36.62
N ASN A 157 -3.67 18.87 -35.57
CA ASN A 157 -3.22 20.27 -35.45
C ASN A 157 -2.77 20.64 -34.01
N PHE A 158 -1.84 21.58 -33.94
CA PHE A 158 -1.52 22.39 -32.76
C PHE A 158 -2.69 23.28 -32.34
N ARG A 159 -2.91 23.42 -31.02
CA ARG A 159 -3.34 24.66 -30.37
C ARG A 159 -2.93 24.62 -28.90
N ILE A 160 -2.01 25.50 -28.55
CA ILE A 160 -1.63 25.86 -27.18
C ILE A 160 -2.41 27.14 -26.90
N ASP A 161 -3.24 27.14 -25.87
CA ASP A 161 -3.75 28.36 -25.24
C ASP A 161 -3.14 28.41 -23.84
N GLU A 162 -2.29 29.42 -23.65
CA GLU A 162 -1.81 29.93 -22.37
C GLU A 162 -2.95 30.70 -21.71
N GLU A 163 -3.26 30.43 -20.44
CA GLU A 163 -3.72 31.48 -19.53
C GLU A 163 -3.18 31.20 -18.11
N ASP A 164 -2.45 32.19 -17.62
CA ASP A 164 -1.98 32.37 -16.25
C ASP A 164 -3.15 32.58 -15.29
N GLU A 165 -3.03 32.09 -14.03
CA GLU A 165 -3.28 32.99 -12.90
C GLU A 165 -2.67 32.47 -11.59
N GLU A 166 -1.90 33.38 -11.02
CA GLU A 166 -1.24 33.39 -9.74
C GLU A 166 -2.28 33.65 -8.63
N ASN A 167 -2.30 32.88 -7.55
CA ASN A 167 -2.76 33.45 -6.29
C ASN A 167 -2.11 32.84 -5.04
N THR A 168 -1.40 33.71 -4.35
CA THR A 168 -0.78 33.57 -3.04
C THR A 168 -1.81 33.52 -1.92
N GLY A 169 -1.61 32.65 -0.93
CA GLY A 169 -2.37 32.68 0.31
C GLY A 169 -1.75 31.78 1.38
N ARG A 170 -0.81 32.34 2.15
CA ARG A 170 -0.47 31.82 3.49
C ARG A 170 -1.70 32.02 4.38
N ASP A 171 -1.98 31.07 5.28
CA ASP A 171 -2.22 31.42 6.70
C ASP A 171 -2.19 30.20 7.62
N GLU A 172 -1.25 30.32 8.56
CA GLU A 172 -1.28 30.01 9.99
C GLU A 172 -1.72 28.64 10.54
N CYS A 173 -0.70 28.04 11.14
CA CYS A 173 -0.66 26.96 12.10
C CYS A 173 -1.56 27.24 13.32
N SER A 174 -2.57 26.39 13.54
CA SER A 174 -3.29 26.30 14.80
C SER A 174 -3.08 24.91 15.40
N GLN A 175 -2.25 24.83 16.44
CA GLN A 175 -2.10 23.62 17.26
C GLN A 175 -3.23 23.54 18.30
N PRO A 176 -3.92 22.41 18.46
CA PRO A 176 -4.79 22.20 19.60
C PRO A 176 -3.97 21.79 20.84
N THR A 177 -4.12 22.55 21.91
CA THR A 177 -3.72 22.21 23.28
C THR A 177 -4.59 21.08 23.81
N TYR A 178 -3.98 19.98 24.26
CA TYR A 178 -4.67 18.96 25.05
C TYR A 178 -4.24 19.03 26.51
N THR A 179 -5.22 19.25 27.38
CA THR A 179 -5.15 19.10 28.83
C THR A 179 -5.38 17.62 29.20
N CYS A 180 -4.54 17.08 30.08
CA CYS A 180 -4.65 15.71 30.59
C CYS A 180 -5.70 15.61 31.70
N TRP A 181 -6.51 14.55 31.64
CA TRP A 181 -7.22 13.93 32.77
C TRP A 181 -6.72 12.49 32.92
#